data_AF-A0A2V1AMD1-F1
#
_entry.id   AF-A0A2V1AMD1-F1
#
_cell.length_a   1.000
_cell.length_b   1.000
_cell.length_c   1.000
_cell.angle_alpha   90.00
_cell.angle_beta   90.00
_cell.angle_gamma   90.00
#
_symmetry.space_group_name_H-M   'P 1'
#
loop_
_entity.id
_entity.type
_entity.pdbx_description
1 polymer ?
#
loop_
_entity_poly.entity_id
_entity_poly.type
_entity_poly.pdbx_seq_one_letter_code
_entity_poly.pdbx_strand_id
1 'polypeptide(L)'
;MEEKEKRRLRSQERSKAASKLFDFDSANALLYKDEAIRIDRSGRSEGRQPFTYYGEMSRLPERQATSKSTKVSKKEVVLPRRQRTKEDPLGDEVYEAFHRKMKRDEKSMTGSDKNRIANEIDNFRMQLMLLQQNNWARHLPKMTYINDKSDLEELSWKRQATFKELQRLVQKYENWETRNEQRLAEIKEFESRRDPDAPDSEPVDEDDADDAILAQPSVQEEREQERLEELGPSSRLILLP
;
A
#
# COMPACT_ATOMS: atom_id res chain seq x y z
N MET A 1 49.59 -11.68 31.20
CA MET A 1 49.18 -11.77 29.79
C MET A 1 47.68 -12.01 29.80
N GLU A 2 46.88 -10.95 29.66
CA GLU A 2 45.43 -11.03 29.71
C GLU A 2 44.87 -11.32 28.31
N GLU A 3 44.18 -12.45 28.19
CA GLU A 3 43.48 -12.89 26.99
C GLU A 3 42.09 -12.21 26.98
N LYS A 4 41.94 -11.16 26.16
CA LYS A 4 40.65 -10.48 25.98
C LYS A 4 39.74 -11.31 25.07
N GLU A 5 38.70 -11.89 25.66
CA GLU A 5 37.55 -12.49 24.99
C GLU A 5 36.91 -11.49 24.00
N LYS A 6 36.95 -11.80 22.71
CA LYS A 6 36.30 -11.02 21.66
C LYS A 6 34.79 -11.33 21.66
N ARG A 7 33.97 -10.36 22.10
CA ARG A 7 32.51 -10.39 21.93
C ARG A 7 32.15 -10.63 20.45
N ARG A 8 31.59 -11.80 20.13
CA ARG A 8 31.02 -12.09 18.80
C ARG A 8 29.52 -11.78 18.84
N LEU A 9 29.16 -10.56 18.44
CA LEU A 9 27.76 -10.16 18.25
C LEU A 9 27.41 -10.07 16.76
N ARG A 10 27.59 -11.17 16.02
CA ARG A 10 26.94 -11.38 14.72
C ARG A 10 26.59 -12.86 14.66
N SER A 11 25.29 -13.16 14.75
CA SER A 11 24.78 -14.45 14.30
C SER A 11 25.39 -14.73 12.93
N GLN A 12 25.90 -15.93 12.72
CA GLN A 12 26.26 -16.34 11.38
C GLN A 12 24.99 -16.24 10.53
N GLU A 13 24.89 -15.21 9.68
CA GLU A 13 23.98 -15.24 8.53
C GLU A 13 24.29 -16.55 7.80
N ARG A 14 23.37 -17.53 7.88
CA ARG A 14 23.41 -18.68 6.99
C ARG A 14 23.54 -18.13 5.58
N SER A 15 24.52 -18.64 4.84
CA SER A 15 24.90 -18.17 3.50
C SER A 15 23.68 -17.78 2.67
N LYS A 16 23.62 -16.50 2.26
CA LYS A 16 22.56 -15.84 1.46
C LYS A 16 22.18 -16.53 0.13
N ALA A 17 22.85 -17.62 -0.23
CA ALA A 17 22.66 -18.33 -1.50
C ALA A 17 21.48 -19.31 -1.47
N ALA A 18 21.20 -19.96 -0.33
CA ALA A 18 20.13 -20.96 -0.24
C ALA A 18 18.73 -20.34 -0.07
N SER A 19 18.63 -19.08 0.36
CA SER A 19 17.36 -18.44 0.70
C SER A 19 16.54 -17.94 -0.50
N LYS A 20 16.97 -18.25 -1.74
CA LYS A 20 16.31 -17.78 -2.97
C LYS A 20 15.87 -18.93 -3.90
N LEU A 21 16.08 -20.18 -3.50
CA LEU A 21 15.71 -21.33 -4.33
C LEU A 21 14.25 -21.70 -4.06
N PHE A 22 13.53 -22.10 -5.10
CA PHE A 22 12.23 -22.74 -4.93
C PHE A 22 12.41 -24.11 -4.30
N ASP A 23 11.86 -24.28 -3.10
CA ASP A 23 11.84 -25.55 -2.38
C ASP A 23 10.41 -26.07 -2.33
N PHE A 24 10.15 -27.08 -3.17
CA PHE A 24 8.83 -27.72 -3.27
C PHE A 24 8.65 -28.86 -2.27
N ASP A 25 9.72 -29.28 -1.59
CA ASP A 25 9.70 -30.42 -0.69
C ASP A 25 9.43 -29.99 0.76
N SER A 26 9.92 -28.81 1.17
CA SER A 26 9.58 -28.23 2.48
C SER A 26 8.23 -27.53 2.51
N ALA A 27 7.68 -27.20 1.35
CA ALA A 27 6.46 -26.42 1.27
C ALA A 27 5.20 -27.28 1.43
N ASN A 28 4.13 -26.70 1.98
CA ASN A 28 2.89 -27.43 2.27
C ASN A 28 2.32 -28.07 0.99
N ALA A 29 2.16 -29.39 0.99
CA ALA A 29 1.64 -30.16 -0.15
C ALA A 29 0.30 -29.62 -0.68
N LEU A 30 -0.54 -29.06 0.20
CA LEU A 30 -1.83 -28.47 -0.15
C LEU A 30 -1.72 -27.27 -1.11
N LEU A 31 -0.60 -26.54 -1.07
CA LEU A 31 -0.41 -25.34 -1.90
C LEU A 31 0.04 -25.65 -3.32
N TYR A 32 0.78 -26.74 -3.52
CA TYR A 32 1.42 -27.05 -4.81
C TYR A 32 0.77 -28.20 -5.56
N LYS A 33 0.02 -29.08 -4.87
CA LYS A 33 -0.69 -30.21 -5.48
C LYS A 33 -2.12 -29.86 -5.93
N ASP A 34 -2.52 -28.59 -5.83
CA ASP A 34 -3.89 -28.13 -6.10
C ASP A 34 -4.95 -28.99 -5.36
N GLU A 35 -4.60 -29.50 -4.17
CA GLU A 35 -5.50 -30.34 -3.38
C GLU A 35 -6.65 -29.49 -2.83
N ALA A 36 -7.87 -30.03 -2.94
CA ALA A 36 -9.05 -29.32 -2.47
C ALA A 36 -8.96 -29.07 -0.95
N ILE A 37 -8.86 -27.80 -0.56
CA ILE A 37 -8.93 -27.40 0.85
C ILE A 37 -10.35 -27.65 1.33
N ARG A 38 -10.52 -28.73 2.11
CA ARG A 38 -11.78 -29.04 2.76
C ARG A 38 -11.76 -28.48 4.17
N ILE A 39 -12.69 -27.59 4.46
CA ILE A 39 -12.96 -27.20 5.85
C ILE A 39 -13.69 -28.39 6.46
N ASP A 40 -13.01 -29.11 7.34
CA ASP A 40 -13.65 -30.17 8.11
C ASP A 40 -14.66 -29.55 9.07
N ARG A 41 -15.93 -29.54 8.67
CA ARG A 41 -17.06 -29.14 9.51
C ARG A 41 -17.54 -30.28 10.41
N SER A 42 -16.99 -31.48 10.24
CA SER A 42 -17.35 -32.69 10.99
C SER A 42 -16.45 -32.93 12.21
N GLY A 43 -15.27 -32.29 12.23
CA GLY A 43 -14.38 -32.19 13.37
C GLY A 43 -14.96 -31.34 14.50
N ARG A 44 -15.91 -31.90 15.26
CA ARG A 44 -16.01 -31.60 16.69
C ARG A 44 -14.67 -32.01 17.29
N SER A 45 -13.70 -31.09 17.28
CA SER A 45 -12.55 -31.21 18.19
C SER A 45 -13.14 -31.33 19.59
N GLU A 46 -12.96 -32.51 20.18
CA GLU A 46 -13.25 -32.75 21.58
C GLU A 46 -12.41 -31.76 22.41
N GLY A 47 -12.98 -30.60 22.71
CA GLY A 47 -12.56 -29.76 23.83
C GLY A 47 -12.05 -28.35 23.54
N ARG A 48 -11.58 -27.98 22.32
CA ARG A 48 -11.15 -26.58 22.08
C ARG A 48 -11.40 -26.12 20.65
N GLN A 49 -12.49 -25.40 20.43
CA GLN A 49 -12.58 -24.45 19.32
C GLN A 49 -11.65 -23.27 19.67
N PRO A 50 -10.51 -23.06 18.98
CA PRO A 50 -9.60 -21.95 19.30
C PRO A 50 -10.24 -20.58 19.04
N PHE A 51 -11.29 -20.54 18.22
CA PHE A 51 -12.07 -19.35 17.93
C PHE A 51 -13.52 -19.57 18.37
N THR A 52 -13.96 -18.81 19.36
CA THR A 52 -15.37 -18.69 19.69
C THR A 52 -15.99 -17.76 18.65
N TYR A 53 -16.69 -18.31 17.68
CA TYR A 53 -17.50 -17.50 16.79
C TYR A 53 -18.69 -16.97 17.60
N TYR A 54 -18.66 -15.71 17.98
CA TYR A 54 -19.73 -15.03 18.71
C TYR A 54 -20.95 -14.76 17.81
N GLY A 55 -21.38 -15.70 16.97
CA GLY A 55 -22.45 -15.49 15.99
C GLY A 55 -23.75 -15.01 16.62
N GLU A 56 -24.23 -15.68 17.66
CA GLU A 56 -25.48 -15.32 18.36
C GLU A 56 -25.32 -14.13 19.32
N MET A 57 -24.12 -13.92 19.90
CA MET A 57 -23.85 -12.76 20.77
C MET A 57 -23.48 -11.48 19.99
N SER A 58 -23.15 -11.61 18.70
CA SER A 58 -22.89 -10.50 17.77
C SER A 58 -24.07 -10.27 16.83
N ARG A 59 -25.30 -10.54 17.29
CA ARG A 59 -26.47 -10.00 16.61
C ARG A 59 -26.42 -8.49 16.80
N LEU A 60 -26.31 -7.75 15.68
CA LEU A 60 -26.74 -6.36 15.65
C LEU A 60 -28.09 -6.31 16.38
N PRO A 61 -28.27 -5.42 17.38
CA PRO A 61 -29.53 -5.31 18.10
C PRO A 61 -30.64 -5.30 17.06
N GLU A 62 -31.60 -6.23 17.19
CA GLU A 62 -32.73 -6.30 16.28
C GLU A 62 -33.33 -4.91 16.29
N ARG A 63 -33.20 -4.18 15.17
CA ARG A 63 -33.75 -2.84 15.03
C ARG A 63 -35.24 -3.04 15.18
N GLN A 64 -35.75 -2.89 16.40
CA GLN A 64 -37.17 -2.76 16.65
C GLN A 64 -37.55 -1.62 15.72
N ALA A 65 -38.27 -1.95 14.66
CA ALA A 65 -38.74 -0.97 13.70
C ALA A 65 -39.71 -0.10 14.49
N THR A 66 -39.18 0.91 15.17
CA THR A 66 -39.99 1.93 15.79
C THR A 66 -40.60 2.65 14.61
N SER A 67 -41.82 2.27 14.28
CA SER A 67 -42.70 2.85 13.25
C SER A 67 -43.06 4.31 13.53
N LYS A 68 -42.42 4.92 14.53
CA LYS A 68 -42.49 6.35 14.79
C LYS A 68 -41.59 7.04 13.78
N SER A 69 -42.21 7.65 12.77
CA SER A 69 -41.57 8.67 11.95
C SER A 69 -40.94 9.72 12.86
N THR A 70 -39.64 9.58 13.13
CA THR A 70 -38.87 10.62 13.80
C THR A 70 -38.81 11.79 12.84
N LYS A 71 -39.58 12.84 13.15
CA LYS A 71 -39.42 14.16 12.53
C LYS A 71 -38.06 14.70 12.95
N VAL A 72 -37.01 14.25 12.27
CA VAL A 72 -35.66 14.79 12.44
C VAL A 72 -35.64 16.14 11.74
N SER A 73 -35.84 17.21 12.51
CA SER A 73 -35.55 18.55 12.03
C SER A 73 -34.06 18.80 12.19
N LYS A 74 -33.33 18.85 11.08
CA LYS A 74 -31.95 19.34 11.06
C LYS A 74 -32.00 20.84 11.36
N LYS A 75 -31.64 21.22 12.58
CA LYS A 75 -31.37 22.61 12.91
C LYS A 75 -29.89 22.84 12.67
N GLU A 76 -29.55 23.56 11.61
CA GLU A 76 -28.19 24.05 11.41
C GLU A 76 -27.90 25.09 12.49
N VAL A 77 -27.36 24.62 13.61
CA VAL A 77 -26.80 25.49 14.63
C VAL A 77 -25.41 25.86 14.12
N VAL A 78 -25.32 27.01 13.45
CA VAL A 78 -24.02 27.62 13.16
C VAL A 78 -23.43 28.00 14.51
N LEU A 79 -22.49 27.17 14.98
CA LEU A 79 -21.76 27.47 16.20
C LEU A 79 -21.13 28.86 16.05
N PRO A 80 -21.20 29.73 17.07
CA PRO A 80 -20.55 31.03 17.00
C PRO A 80 -19.10 30.80 16.64
N ARG A 81 -18.71 31.31 15.46
CA ARG A 81 -17.38 31.14 14.89
C ARG A 81 -16.41 31.68 15.95
N ARG A 82 -15.66 30.80 16.62
CA ARG A 82 -14.61 31.24 17.55
C ARG A 82 -13.72 32.15 16.73
N GLN A 83 -13.72 33.44 17.08
CA GLN A 83 -12.75 34.40 16.58
C GLN A 83 -11.38 33.80 16.96
N ARG A 84 -10.67 33.21 15.99
CA ARG A 84 -9.28 32.76 16.14
C ARG A 84 -8.43 34.03 16.29
N THR A 85 -8.56 34.72 17.43
CA THR A 85 -7.80 35.92 17.76
C THR A 85 -6.47 35.59 18.43
N LYS A 86 -6.26 34.31 18.78
CA LYS A 86 -4.96 33.78 19.13
C LYS A 86 -4.45 32.98 17.95
N GLU A 87 -3.38 33.48 17.35
CA GLU A 87 -2.52 32.71 16.45
C GLU A 87 -2.15 31.39 17.12
N ASP A 88 -2.09 30.33 16.32
CA ASP A 88 -1.72 29.02 16.82
C ASP A 88 -0.33 29.13 17.46
N PRO A 89 -0.15 28.76 18.75
CA PRO A 89 1.17 28.77 19.38
C PRO A 89 2.18 27.82 18.69
N LEU A 90 1.72 26.97 17.76
CA LEU A 90 2.53 26.06 16.98
C LEU A 90 2.06 26.07 15.52
N GLY A 91 2.64 26.96 14.72
CA GLY A 91 2.36 27.04 13.29
C GLY A 91 2.87 25.81 12.53
N ASP A 92 2.16 25.45 11.46
CA ASP A 92 2.49 24.31 10.59
C ASP A 92 3.85 24.45 9.89
N GLU A 93 4.34 25.68 9.73
CA GLU A 93 5.65 26.04 9.14
C GLU A 93 6.82 25.27 9.80
N VAL A 94 6.73 24.98 11.10
CA VAL A 94 7.76 24.24 11.85
C VAL A 94 7.86 22.79 11.38
N TYR A 95 6.76 22.21 10.90
CA TYR A 95 6.67 20.82 10.47
C TYR A 95 6.82 20.62 8.97
N GLU A 96 6.69 21.67 8.15
CA GLU A 96 6.82 21.55 6.71
C GLU A 96 8.15 20.93 6.26
N ALA A 97 9.26 21.32 6.88
CA ALA A 97 10.57 20.77 6.54
C ALA A 97 10.64 19.26 6.83
N PHE A 98 9.98 18.82 7.92
CA PHE A 98 9.89 17.41 8.27
C PHE A 98 8.96 16.65 7.31
N HIS A 99 7.78 17.19 7.00
CA HIS A 99 6.84 16.58 6.05
C HIS A 99 7.45 16.46 4.65
N ARG A 100 8.12 17.52 4.15
CA ARG A 100 8.84 17.49 2.87
C ARG A 100 9.91 16.41 2.85
N LYS A 101 10.66 16.25 3.95
CA LYS A 101 11.65 15.17 4.07
C LYS A 101 11.00 13.79 4.06
N MET A 102 9.95 13.58 4.86
CA MET A 102 9.25 12.29 4.94
C MET A 102 8.57 11.91 3.61
N LYS A 103 7.91 12.87 2.93
CA LYS A 103 7.33 12.68 1.59
C LYS A 103 8.40 12.23 0.59
N ARG A 104 9.57 12.89 0.61
CA ARG A 104 10.71 12.52 -0.24
C ARG A 104 11.24 11.12 0.08
N ASP A 105 11.42 10.80 1.35
CA ASP A 105 11.93 9.49 1.79
C ASP A 105 10.94 8.37 1.40
N GLU A 106 9.64 8.57 1.60
CA GLU A 106 8.58 7.65 1.18
C GLU A 106 8.55 7.44 -0.33
N LYS A 107 8.65 8.52 -1.11
CA LYS A 107 8.72 8.47 -2.58
C LYS A 107 9.97 7.73 -3.05
N SER A 108 11.12 7.99 -2.45
CA SER A 108 12.37 7.30 -2.74
C SER A 108 12.29 5.80 -2.44
N MET A 109 11.72 5.44 -1.28
CA MET A 109 11.53 4.03 -0.90
C MET A 109 10.57 3.32 -1.85
N THR A 110 9.44 3.95 -2.17
CA THR A 110 8.44 3.41 -3.10
C THR A 110 9.02 3.23 -4.51
N GLY A 111 9.80 4.20 -4.99
CA GLY A 111 10.48 4.11 -6.29
C GLY A 111 11.54 3.01 -6.32
N SER A 112 12.33 2.88 -5.26
CA SER A 112 13.29 1.77 -5.08
C SER A 112 12.59 0.42 -5.10
N ASP A 113 11.46 0.28 -4.40
CA ASP A 113 10.69 -0.96 -4.36
C ASP A 113 10.10 -1.30 -5.72
N LYS A 114 9.53 -0.33 -6.46
CA LYS A 114 9.05 -0.52 -7.84
C LYS A 114 10.17 -1.00 -8.75
N ASN A 115 11.34 -0.34 -8.72
CA ASN A 115 12.50 -0.75 -9.52
C ASN A 115 12.99 -2.14 -9.15
N ARG A 116 13.01 -2.47 -7.85
CA ARG A 116 13.36 -3.81 -7.39
C ARG A 116 12.40 -4.86 -7.91
N ILE A 117 11.09 -4.61 -7.84
CA ILE A 117 10.07 -5.52 -8.36
C ILE A 117 10.25 -5.71 -9.86
N ALA A 118 10.41 -4.63 -10.64
CA ALA A 118 10.64 -4.72 -12.08
C ALA A 118 11.86 -5.60 -12.41
N ASN A 119 12.98 -5.37 -11.72
CA ASN A 119 14.18 -6.20 -11.85
C ASN A 119 13.93 -7.68 -11.49
N GLU A 120 13.13 -7.96 -10.45
CA GLU A 120 12.78 -9.33 -10.06
C GLU A 120 11.90 -10.00 -11.13
N ILE A 121 10.95 -9.28 -11.74
CA ILE A 121 10.11 -9.79 -12.83
C ILE A 121 10.93 -10.08 -14.09
N ASP A 122 11.86 -9.21 -14.46
CA ASP A 122 12.76 -9.46 -15.60
C ASP A 122 13.64 -10.69 -15.36
N ASN A 123 14.11 -10.87 -14.12
CA ASN A 123 14.81 -12.09 -13.73
C ASN A 123 13.92 -13.33 -13.87
N PHE A 124 12.64 -13.28 -13.46
CA PHE A 124 11.70 -14.39 -13.64
C PHE A 124 11.42 -14.70 -15.11
N ARG A 125 11.28 -13.67 -15.96
CA ARG A 125 11.12 -13.83 -17.42
C ARG A 125 12.35 -14.50 -18.05
N MET A 126 13.55 -14.06 -17.70
CA MET A 126 14.79 -14.69 -18.15
C MET A 126 14.88 -16.15 -17.68
N GLN A 127 14.54 -16.41 -16.43
CA GLN A 127 14.50 -17.74 -15.84
C GLN A 127 13.53 -18.68 -16.57
N LEU A 128 12.34 -18.19 -16.92
CA LEU A 128 11.38 -18.93 -17.75
C LEU A 128 11.96 -19.29 -19.12
N MET A 129 12.63 -18.35 -19.79
CA MET A 129 13.30 -18.61 -21.07
C MET A 129 14.38 -19.69 -20.93
N LEU A 130 15.19 -19.66 -19.86
CA LEU A 130 16.22 -20.67 -19.60
C LEU A 130 15.63 -22.07 -19.36
N LEU A 131 14.46 -22.17 -18.73
CA LEU A 131 13.76 -23.44 -18.51
C LEU A 131 13.12 -24.00 -19.80
N GLN A 132 12.86 -23.17 -20.80
CA GLN A 132 12.35 -23.58 -22.12
C GLN A 132 13.46 -24.06 -23.07
N GLN A 133 14.70 -23.62 -22.88
CA GLN A 133 15.85 -24.05 -23.68
C GLN A 133 16.18 -25.53 -23.48
N ASN A 134 16.84 -26.16 -24.47
CA ASN A 134 17.20 -27.59 -24.43
C ASN A 134 18.20 -27.93 -23.30
N ASN A 135 18.98 -26.96 -22.82
CA ASN A 135 19.97 -27.11 -21.75
C ASN A 135 19.42 -26.77 -20.34
N TRP A 136 18.09 -26.80 -20.16
CA TRP A 136 17.40 -26.44 -18.92
C TRP A 136 17.93 -27.18 -17.67
N ALA A 137 18.35 -28.43 -17.79
CA ALA A 137 18.83 -29.25 -16.67
C ALA A 137 20.08 -28.66 -15.97
N ARG A 138 20.87 -27.84 -16.67
CA ARG A 138 22.02 -27.13 -16.06
C ARG A 138 21.60 -25.91 -15.25
N HIS A 139 20.47 -25.28 -15.61
CA HIS A 139 20.00 -24.04 -15.01
C HIS A 139 19.04 -24.28 -13.85
N LEU A 140 18.27 -25.37 -13.91
CA LEU A 140 17.30 -25.74 -12.87
C LEU A 140 17.90 -25.76 -11.44
N PRO A 141 19.08 -26.35 -11.17
CA PRO A 141 19.67 -26.37 -9.83
C PRO A 141 20.07 -25.00 -9.27
N LYS A 142 20.14 -23.95 -10.10
CA LYS A 142 20.41 -22.58 -9.65
C LYS A 142 19.15 -21.87 -9.18
N MET A 143 17.99 -22.40 -9.52
CA MET A 143 16.69 -21.79 -9.29
C MET A 143 15.86 -22.59 -8.29
N THR A 144 16.03 -23.91 -8.26
CA THR A 144 15.23 -24.83 -7.46
C THR A 144 16.11 -25.71 -6.60
N TYR A 145 15.59 -26.10 -5.45
CA TYR A 145 16.22 -27.08 -4.60
C TYR A 145 15.98 -28.50 -5.18
N ILE A 146 17.06 -29.22 -5.42
CA ILE A 146 17.06 -30.56 -6.03
C ILE A 146 17.79 -31.50 -5.08
N ASN A 147 17.19 -32.66 -4.79
CA ASN A 147 17.78 -33.68 -3.92
C ASN A 147 18.78 -34.53 -4.70
N ASP A 148 18.34 -35.11 -5.82
CA ASP A 148 19.21 -35.88 -6.72
C ASP A 148 19.24 -35.28 -8.13
N LYS A 149 20.46 -35.03 -8.64
CA LYS A 149 20.69 -34.50 -9.98
C LYS A 149 20.71 -35.58 -11.06
N SER A 150 20.74 -36.85 -10.66
CA SER A 150 20.72 -38.00 -11.57
C SER A 150 19.31 -38.55 -11.80
N ASP A 151 18.35 -38.18 -10.95
CA ASP A 151 16.95 -38.56 -11.11
C ASP A 151 16.24 -37.67 -12.16
N LEU A 152 15.97 -38.25 -13.33
CA LEU A 152 15.30 -37.58 -14.42
C LEU A 152 13.81 -37.28 -14.13
N GLU A 153 13.16 -38.10 -13.30
CA GLU A 153 11.75 -37.89 -12.94
C GLU A 153 11.61 -36.71 -11.98
N GLU A 154 12.43 -36.65 -10.92
CA GLU A 154 12.51 -35.51 -10.01
C GLU A 154 12.79 -34.21 -10.78
N LEU A 155 13.79 -34.21 -11.66
CA LEU A 155 14.17 -33.05 -12.46
C LEU A 155 13.03 -32.58 -13.36
N SER A 156 12.34 -33.50 -14.02
CA SER A 156 11.22 -33.19 -14.92
C SER A 156 10.04 -32.58 -14.15
N TRP A 157 9.65 -33.19 -13.02
CA TRP A 157 8.56 -32.70 -12.19
C TRP A 157 8.89 -31.33 -11.59
N LYS A 158 10.09 -31.16 -11.00
CA LYS A 158 10.52 -29.87 -10.43
C LYS A 158 10.63 -28.78 -11.50
N ARG A 159 11.05 -29.11 -12.72
CA ARG A 159 11.04 -28.17 -13.85
C ARG A 159 9.62 -27.66 -14.12
N GLN A 160 8.65 -28.56 -14.21
CA GLN A 160 7.25 -28.17 -14.48
C GLN A 160 6.67 -27.34 -13.32
N ALA A 161 6.90 -27.75 -12.07
CA ALA A 161 6.44 -27.02 -10.89
C ALA A 161 7.01 -25.59 -10.86
N THR A 162 8.30 -25.45 -11.14
CA THR A 162 8.99 -24.15 -11.19
C THR A 162 8.52 -23.29 -12.33
N PHE A 163 8.32 -23.89 -13.50
CA PHE A 163 7.79 -23.19 -14.66
C PHE A 163 6.40 -22.62 -14.37
N LYS A 164 5.50 -23.44 -13.78
CA LYS A 164 4.15 -23.00 -13.39
C LYS A 164 4.19 -21.89 -12.35
N GLU A 165 5.07 -21.98 -11.36
CA GLU A 165 5.17 -20.97 -10.31
C GLU A 165 5.73 -19.64 -10.83
N LEU A 166 6.79 -19.68 -11.65
CA LEU A 166 7.33 -18.48 -12.29
C LEU A 166 6.29 -17.81 -13.21
N GLN A 167 5.56 -18.61 -13.99
CA GLN A 167 4.47 -18.09 -14.84
C GLN A 167 3.38 -17.43 -14.00
N ARG A 168 3.00 -18.03 -12.86
CA ARG A 168 2.04 -17.47 -11.91
C ARG A 168 2.52 -16.13 -11.34
N LEU A 169 3.80 -16.00 -11.00
CA LEU A 169 4.38 -14.77 -10.47
C LEU A 169 4.38 -13.64 -11.52
N VAL A 170 4.76 -13.94 -12.76
CA VAL A 170 4.71 -12.96 -13.86
C VAL A 170 3.28 -12.51 -14.13
N GLN A 171 2.33 -13.45 -14.23
CA GLN A 171 0.92 -13.13 -14.45
C GLN A 171 0.33 -12.30 -13.29
N LYS A 172 0.74 -12.57 -12.05
CA LYS A 172 0.31 -11.78 -10.88
C LYS A 172 0.79 -10.33 -11.01
N TYR A 173 2.01 -10.11 -11.48
CA TYR A 173 2.55 -8.77 -11.72
C TYR A 173 1.80 -8.05 -12.84
N GLU A 174 1.58 -8.69 -13.99
CA GLU A 174 0.83 -8.11 -15.11
C GLU A 174 -0.59 -7.70 -14.67
N ASN A 175 -1.28 -8.56 -13.91
CA ASN A 175 -2.58 -8.22 -13.33
C ASN A 175 -2.52 -7.06 -12.33
N TRP A 176 -1.42 -6.91 -11.61
CA TRP A 176 -1.22 -5.77 -10.71
C TRP A 176 -0.97 -4.49 -11.51
N GLU A 177 -0.15 -4.55 -12.55
CA GLU A 177 0.18 -3.44 -13.44
C GLU A 177 -1.07 -2.92 -14.16
N THR A 178 -1.88 -3.81 -14.75
CA THR A 178 -3.15 -3.42 -15.39
C THR A 178 -4.12 -2.75 -14.40
N ARG A 179 -4.25 -3.28 -13.17
CA ARG A 179 -5.11 -2.64 -12.14
C ARG A 179 -4.56 -1.29 -11.71
N ASN A 180 -3.23 -1.14 -11.64
CA ASN A 180 -2.60 0.11 -11.28
C ASN A 180 -2.81 1.16 -12.38
N GLU A 181 -2.66 0.79 -13.65
CA GLU A 181 -2.95 1.64 -14.80
C GLU A 181 -4.42 2.08 -14.83
N GLN A 182 -5.36 1.17 -14.61
CA GLN A 182 -6.79 1.49 -14.52
C GLN A 182 -7.06 2.53 -13.43
N ARG A 183 -6.49 2.36 -12.23
CA ARG A 183 -6.63 3.33 -11.14
C ARG A 183 -6.04 4.69 -11.48
N LEU A 184 -4.88 4.73 -12.13
CA LEU A 184 -4.27 5.98 -12.55
C LEU A 184 -5.13 6.69 -13.60
N ALA A 185 -5.73 5.95 -14.52
CA ALA A 185 -6.68 6.50 -15.50
C ALA A 185 -7.94 7.06 -14.82
N GLU A 186 -8.50 6.35 -13.84
CA GLU A 186 -9.66 6.81 -13.05
C GLU A 186 -9.34 8.10 -12.26
N ILE A 187 -8.13 8.19 -11.67
CA ILE A 187 -7.68 9.40 -10.97
C ILE A 187 -7.58 10.57 -11.96
N LYS A 188 -6.92 10.37 -13.11
CA LYS A 188 -6.80 11.41 -14.15
C LYS A 188 -8.18 11.86 -14.66
N GLU A 189 -9.11 10.92 -14.87
CA GLU A 189 -10.47 11.24 -15.26
C GLU A 189 -11.22 12.04 -14.17
N PHE A 190 -11.01 11.70 -12.90
CA PHE A 190 -11.63 12.44 -11.79
C PHE A 190 -11.07 13.87 -11.69
N GLU A 191 -9.76 14.05 -11.85
CA GLU A 191 -9.09 15.35 -11.80
C GLU A 191 -9.54 16.26 -12.96
N SER A 192 -9.55 15.74 -14.19
CA SER A 192 -10.05 16.48 -15.36
C SER A 192 -11.53 16.91 -15.25
N ARG A 193 -12.36 16.16 -14.51
CA ARG A 193 -13.77 16.54 -14.25
C ARG A 193 -13.91 17.64 -13.20
N ARG A 194 -12.95 17.73 -12.28
CA ARG A 194 -12.98 18.70 -11.18
C ARG A 194 -12.54 20.09 -11.62
N ASP A 195 -11.58 20.18 -12.55
CA ASP A 195 -11.12 21.44 -13.16
C ASP A 195 -10.93 21.28 -14.68
N PRO A 196 -11.90 21.70 -15.52
CA PRO A 196 -11.82 21.56 -16.98
C PRO A 196 -10.85 22.57 -17.64
N ASP A 197 -10.45 23.63 -16.93
CA ASP A 197 -9.49 24.64 -17.39
C ASP A 197 -8.05 24.40 -16.89
N ALA A 198 -7.82 23.36 -16.09
CA ALA A 198 -6.46 22.94 -15.75
C ALA A 198 -5.80 22.38 -17.02
N PRO A 199 -4.62 22.88 -17.44
CA PRO A 199 -3.91 22.35 -18.60
C PRO A 199 -3.75 20.83 -18.45
N ASP A 200 -3.85 20.07 -19.56
CA ASP A 200 -3.59 18.62 -19.62
C ASP A 200 -2.15 18.37 -19.20
N SER A 201 -1.98 18.36 -17.89
CA SER A 201 -0.74 18.13 -17.22
C SER A 201 -0.65 16.61 -17.17
N GLU A 202 0.46 16.06 -17.66
CA GLU A 202 0.97 14.77 -17.17
C GLU A 202 0.66 14.67 -15.68
N PRO A 203 0.18 13.52 -15.14
CA PRO A 203 -0.13 13.38 -13.72
C PRO A 203 1.02 13.99 -12.94
N VAL A 204 0.78 15.18 -12.41
CA VAL A 204 1.86 16.04 -11.95
C VAL A 204 2.41 15.27 -10.78
N ASP A 205 3.68 14.89 -10.84
CA ASP A 205 4.40 14.48 -9.65
C ASP A 205 4.01 15.51 -8.58
N GLU A 206 3.36 15.06 -7.50
CA GLU A 206 2.63 15.86 -6.48
C GLU A 206 3.42 17.01 -5.83
N ASP A 207 4.62 17.33 -6.33
CA ASP A 207 5.54 18.34 -5.88
C ASP A 207 5.31 19.73 -6.55
N ASP A 208 4.69 19.84 -7.73
CA ASP A 208 4.42 21.17 -8.35
C ASP A 208 3.02 21.75 -8.02
N ALA A 209 2.09 20.91 -7.54
CA ALA A 209 0.74 21.35 -7.19
C ALA A 209 0.70 22.11 -5.85
N ASP A 210 1.52 21.71 -4.88
CA ASP A 210 1.52 22.31 -3.54
C ASP A 210 2.14 23.73 -3.56
N ASP A 211 3.19 23.96 -4.35
CA ASP A 211 3.80 25.29 -4.53
C ASP A 211 2.87 26.24 -5.34
N ALA A 212 2.05 25.70 -6.26
CA ALA A 212 1.04 26.47 -6.98
C ALA A 212 -0.16 26.85 -6.09
N ILE A 213 -0.55 26.00 -5.13
CA ILE A 213 -1.62 26.30 -4.15
C ILE A 213 -1.17 27.36 -3.14
N LEU A 214 0.11 27.36 -2.74
CA LEU A 214 0.69 28.40 -1.88
C LEU A 214 0.85 29.76 -2.58
N ALA A 215 0.86 29.78 -3.91
CA ALA A 215 0.93 31.00 -4.72
C ALA A 215 -0.44 31.63 -5.00
N GLN A 216 -1.54 30.91 -4.74
CA GLN A 216 -2.89 31.49 -4.83
C GLN A 216 -3.17 32.38 -3.62
N PRO A 217 -3.84 33.53 -3.80
CA PRO A 217 -4.29 34.33 -2.67
C PRO A 217 -5.19 33.46 -1.79
N SER A 218 -5.00 33.53 -0.48
CA SER A 218 -5.75 32.66 0.41
C SER A 218 -7.25 32.96 0.26
N VAL A 219 -8.11 31.95 0.41
CA VAL A 219 -9.59 32.12 0.41
C VAL A 219 -10.05 33.17 1.45
N GLN A 220 -9.19 33.50 2.42
CA GLN A 220 -9.39 34.61 3.35
C GLN A 220 -9.14 35.98 2.70
N GLU A 221 -8.08 36.14 1.89
CA GLU A 221 -7.78 37.37 1.17
C GLU A 221 -8.84 37.69 0.12
N GLU A 222 -9.32 36.69 -0.64
CA GLU A 222 -10.44 36.89 -1.59
C GLU A 222 -11.70 37.39 -0.89
N ARG A 223 -12.08 36.78 0.24
CA ARG A 223 -13.25 37.22 1.02
C ARG A 223 -13.05 38.58 1.67
N GLU A 224 -11.82 38.94 2.03
CA GLU A 224 -11.51 40.26 2.56
C GLU A 224 -11.58 41.33 1.48
N GLN A 225 -11.16 41.02 0.25
CA GLN A 225 -11.35 41.88 -0.91
C GLN A 225 -12.84 42.06 -1.26
N GLU A 226 -13.62 40.98 -1.37
CA GLU A 226 -15.06 41.06 -1.61
C GLU A 226 -15.77 41.92 -0.54
N ARG A 227 -15.39 41.74 0.73
CA ARG A 227 -15.94 42.55 1.83
C ARG A 227 -15.53 44.01 1.73
N LEU A 228 -14.30 44.30 1.35
CA LEU A 228 -13.81 45.68 1.17
C LEU A 228 -14.52 46.36 0.01
N GLU A 229 -14.81 45.63 -1.07
CA GLU A 229 -15.59 46.13 -2.21
C GLU A 229 -17.05 46.39 -1.82
N GLU A 230 -17.67 45.50 -1.04
CA GLU A 230 -19.08 45.61 -0.67
C GLU A 230 -19.34 46.63 0.46
N LEU A 231 -18.49 46.65 1.49
CA LEU A 231 -18.75 47.36 2.75
C LEU A 231 -17.73 48.47 3.06
N GLY A 232 -16.67 48.58 2.26
CA GLY A 232 -15.61 49.57 2.44
C GLY A 232 -14.68 49.30 3.63
N PRO A 233 -13.69 50.17 3.87
CA PRO A 233 -12.73 50.00 4.96
C PRO A 233 -13.43 50.11 6.32
N SER A 234 -13.26 49.11 7.20
CA SER A 234 -13.86 49.15 8.53
C SER A 234 -13.19 50.21 9.40
N SER A 235 -13.90 51.27 9.75
CA SER A 235 -13.44 52.28 10.70
C SER A 235 -13.56 51.78 12.15
N ARG A 236 -12.43 51.62 12.85
CA ARG A 236 -12.41 51.36 14.29
C ARG A 236 -12.64 52.67 15.04
N LEU A 237 -13.79 52.79 15.69
CA LEU A 237 -14.04 53.89 16.63
C LEU A 237 -13.28 53.60 17.93
N ILE A 238 -12.23 54.37 18.18
CA ILE A 238 -11.55 54.39 19.47
C ILE A 238 -12.37 55.32 20.37
N LEU A 239 -13.08 54.74 21.33
CA LEU A 239 -13.71 55.53 22.40
C LEU A 239 -12.60 56.02 23.33
N LEU A 240 -12.38 57.33 23.32
CA LEU A 240 -11.53 58.02 24.29
C LEU A 240 -12.18 57.94 25.69
N PRO A 241 -11.39 57.77 26.75
CA PRO A 241 -11.86 57.56 28.11
C PRO A 241 -12.59 58.77 28.71
#